data_AF-A0A970L3A0-F1
#
_entry.id   AF-A0A970L3A0-F1
#
_cell.length_a   1.000
_cell.length_b   1.000
_cell.length_c   1.000
_cell.angle_alpha   90.00
_cell.angle_beta   90.00
_cell.angle_gamma   90.00
#
_symmetry.space_group_name_H-M   'P 1'
#
loop_
_entity.id
_entity.type
_entity.pdbx_description
1 polymer ?
#
loop_
_entity_poly.entity_id
_entity_poly.type
_entity_poly.pdbx_seq_one_letter_code
_entity_poly.pdbx_strand_id
1 'polypeptide(L)'
;MAFIAPFRGVRYNPEKISDIRSVVAPPYDVISPEELQDLRSRSPYNVVHIDLPNAEGSSGEDVYTQAGRRFRGWLVEGVLRADERPALYAYHQRYRVPGTDKTLQLTGVIAAVRLARWDEGIILPHEHTFAKPKEDRLRLMRAGEANFSQVYAFYSDPARRADEALAEVTAGRAPDVHTLDDDGASHSVWVVDAPEVVGRVVN
;
A
#
# COMPACT_ATOMS: atom_id res chain seq x y z
N MET A 1 -17.29 12.10 -10.87
CA MET A 1 -15.88 12.34 -10.49
C MET A 1 -15.60 11.64 -9.18
N ALA A 2 -14.46 10.96 -9.05
CA ALA A 2 -14.09 10.28 -7.81
C ALA A 2 -13.75 11.30 -6.73
N PHE A 3 -14.18 11.02 -5.49
CA PHE A 3 -13.81 11.81 -4.32
C PHE A 3 -12.73 11.06 -3.57
N ILE A 4 -11.64 11.75 -3.29
CA ILE A 4 -10.52 11.24 -2.50
C ILE A 4 -10.33 12.08 -1.24
N ALA A 5 -9.76 11.47 -0.21
CA ALA A 5 -9.48 12.14 1.04
C ALA A 5 -8.12 11.71 1.61
N PRO A 6 -7.44 12.59 2.36
CA PRO A 6 -6.30 12.19 3.16
C PRO A 6 -6.75 11.27 4.29
N PHE A 7 -5.85 10.39 4.74
CA PHE A 7 -6.10 9.46 5.85
C PHE A 7 -4.81 9.26 6.65
N ARG A 8 -4.92 8.69 7.86
CA ARG A 8 -3.76 8.33 8.65
C ARG A 8 -3.25 6.96 8.19
N GLY A 9 -2.21 6.97 7.37
CA GLY A 9 -1.50 5.76 6.97
C GLY A 9 -0.76 5.14 8.14
N VAL A 10 -0.58 3.83 8.05
CA VAL A 10 0.22 3.05 8.98
C VAL A 10 1.46 2.59 8.23
N ARG A 11 2.64 2.91 8.75
CA ARG A 11 3.94 2.64 8.11
C ARG A 11 4.86 1.93 9.08
N TYR A 12 5.86 1.24 8.54
CA TYR A 12 6.95 0.71 9.35
C TYR A 12 7.71 1.85 10.02
N ASN A 13 8.03 1.65 11.29
CA ASN A 13 8.81 2.59 12.08
C ASN A 13 10.30 2.45 11.75
N PRO A 14 10.96 3.48 11.21
CA PRO A 14 12.38 3.40 10.84
C PRO A 14 13.32 3.24 12.05
N GLU A 15 12.86 3.56 13.27
CA GLU A 15 13.64 3.31 14.50
C GLU A 15 13.71 1.81 14.85
N LYS A 16 12.76 1.00 14.38
CA LYS A 16 12.70 -0.46 14.63
C LYS A 16 13.02 -1.30 13.41
N ILE A 17 12.68 -0.80 12.23
CA ILE A 17 12.93 -1.45 10.95
C ILE A 17 13.95 -0.61 10.19
N SER A 18 15.21 -1.03 10.24
CA SER A 18 16.30 -0.35 9.52
C SER A 18 16.34 -0.71 8.03
N ASP A 19 15.82 -1.89 7.65
CA ASP A 19 15.74 -2.34 6.27
C ASP A 19 14.28 -2.64 5.89
N ILE A 20 13.67 -1.70 5.17
CA ILE A 20 12.30 -1.82 4.69
C ILE A 20 12.14 -2.97 3.69
N ARG A 21 13.18 -3.33 2.92
CA ARG A 21 13.11 -4.40 1.92
C ARG A 21 12.83 -5.76 2.57
N SER A 22 13.33 -5.96 3.79
CA SER A 22 13.12 -7.19 4.55
C SER A 22 11.67 -7.39 5.02
N VAL A 23 10.85 -6.33 5.07
CA VAL A 23 9.51 -6.35 5.66
C VAL A 23 8.36 -6.09 4.68
N VAL A 24 8.66 -5.81 3.42
CA VAL A 24 7.67 -5.65 2.34
C VAL A 24 7.59 -6.91 1.50
N ALA A 25 6.58 -6.98 0.64
CA ALA A 25 6.32 -8.11 -0.25
C ALA A 25 5.68 -7.62 -1.56
N PRO A 26 5.79 -8.39 -2.66
CA PRO A 26 5.01 -8.16 -3.86
C PRO A 26 3.50 -8.41 -3.60
N PRO A 27 2.61 -8.13 -4.57
CA PRO A 27 1.19 -8.40 -4.44
C PRO A 27 0.88 -9.86 -4.05
N TYR A 28 -0.08 -10.05 -3.15
CA TYR A 28 -0.39 -11.35 -2.56
C TYR A 28 -0.77 -12.45 -3.57
N ASP A 29 -1.24 -12.06 -4.74
CA ASP A 29 -1.76 -12.94 -5.80
C ASP A 29 -0.69 -13.39 -6.80
N VAL A 30 0.54 -12.86 -6.70
CA VAL A 30 1.68 -13.28 -7.54
C VAL A 30 2.74 -14.08 -6.78
N ILE A 31 2.59 -14.24 -5.47
CA ILE A 31 3.55 -14.93 -4.61
C ILE A 31 3.38 -16.46 -4.72
N SER A 32 4.44 -17.15 -5.13
CA SER A 32 4.52 -18.60 -5.09
C SER A 32 4.71 -19.13 -3.66
N PRO A 33 4.41 -20.42 -3.40
CA PRO A 33 4.65 -21.02 -2.08
C PRO A 33 6.11 -20.94 -1.62
N GLU A 34 7.06 -21.03 -2.55
CA GLU A 34 8.50 -20.97 -2.27
C GLU A 34 8.91 -19.54 -1.87
N GLU A 35 8.46 -18.54 -2.63
CA GLU A 35 8.67 -17.12 -2.31
C GLU A 35 8.01 -16.73 -1.00
N LEU A 36 6.83 -17.27 -0.68
CA LEU A 36 6.17 -17.02 0.60
C LEU A 36 7.04 -17.47 1.78
N GLN A 37 7.67 -18.64 1.69
CA GLN A 37 8.56 -19.13 2.75
C GLN A 37 9.81 -18.27 2.87
N ASP A 38 10.39 -17.87 1.73
CA ASP A 38 11.52 -16.95 1.71
C ASP A 38 11.16 -15.62 2.39
N LEU A 39 10.07 -14.96 1.97
CA LEU A 39 9.57 -13.71 2.55
C LEU A 39 9.33 -13.81 4.06
N ARG A 40 8.76 -14.92 4.53
CA ARG A 40 8.56 -15.16 5.97
C ARG A 40 9.86 -15.32 6.74
N SER A 41 10.87 -15.92 6.12
CA SER A 41 12.20 -16.11 6.72
C SER A 41 13.04 -14.83 6.74
N ARG A 42 12.80 -13.88 5.82
CA ARG A 42 13.52 -12.60 5.75
C ARG A 42 13.35 -11.76 7.01
N SER A 43 12.14 -11.77 7.58
CA SER A 43 11.85 -11.01 8.81
C SER A 43 10.62 -11.54 9.53
N PRO A 44 10.62 -11.57 10.89
CA PRO A 44 9.42 -11.82 11.67
C PRO A 44 8.35 -10.73 11.47
N TYR A 45 8.74 -9.57 10.95
CA TYR A 45 7.86 -8.44 10.66
C TYR A 45 7.54 -8.28 9.17
N ASN A 46 7.79 -9.29 8.34
CA ASN A 46 7.40 -9.21 6.94
C ASN A 46 5.87 -9.19 6.76
N VAL A 47 5.37 -8.26 5.95
CA VAL A 47 3.94 -8.00 5.75
C VAL A 47 3.15 -9.25 5.33
N VAL A 48 3.77 -10.25 4.70
CA VAL A 48 3.11 -11.53 4.36
C VAL A 48 2.52 -12.25 5.57
N HIS A 49 3.06 -12.03 6.78
CA HIS A 49 2.49 -12.59 8.02
C HIS A 49 1.10 -12.02 8.36
N ILE A 50 0.72 -10.90 7.73
CA ILE A 50 -0.59 -10.27 7.82
C ILE A 50 -1.37 -10.41 6.50
N ASP A 51 -0.74 -10.14 5.34
CA ASP A 51 -1.44 -10.08 4.05
C ASP A 51 -1.72 -11.46 3.42
N LEU A 52 -0.89 -12.45 3.74
CA LEU A 52 -1.07 -13.86 3.39
C LEU A 52 -0.99 -14.73 4.66
N PRO A 53 -1.97 -14.60 5.58
CA PRO A 53 -1.92 -15.32 6.84
C PRO A 53 -2.17 -16.81 6.60
N ASN A 54 -1.35 -17.66 7.22
CA ASN A 54 -1.57 -19.10 7.30
C ASN A 54 -2.01 -19.49 8.72
N ALA A 55 -2.53 -20.70 8.85
CA ALA A 55 -2.77 -21.27 10.16
C ALA A 55 -1.41 -21.55 10.83
N GLU A 56 -1.08 -20.76 11.85
CA GLU A 56 0.08 -21.02 12.70
C GLU A 56 -0.37 -21.65 14.02
N GLY A 57 0.18 -22.82 14.33
CA GLY A 57 -0.10 -23.54 15.57
C GLY A 57 -1.51 -24.12 15.69
N SER A 58 -1.85 -24.55 16.90
CA SER A 58 -3.09 -25.25 17.25
C SER A 58 -4.06 -24.39 18.06
N SER A 59 -4.01 -23.07 17.90
CA SER A 59 -4.82 -22.11 18.67
C SER A 59 -6.34 -22.27 18.45
N GLY A 60 -6.76 -22.96 17.38
CA GLY A 60 -8.15 -23.06 16.98
C GLY A 60 -8.76 -21.75 16.45
N GLU A 61 -7.97 -20.66 16.43
CA GLU A 61 -8.34 -19.35 15.93
C GLU A 61 -8.18 -19.30 14.40
N ASP A 62 -9.11 -18.65 13.70
CA ASP A 62 -9.02 -18.51 12.25
C ASP A 62 -7.87 -17.58 11.83
N VAL A 63 -7.37 -17.78 10.61
CA VAL A 63 -6.19 -17.08 10.09
C VAL A 63 -6.35 -15.55 10.02
N TYR A 64 -7.56 -15.04 9.82
CA TYR A 64 -7.81 -13.61 9.71
C TYR A 64 -7.76 -12.95 11.09
N THR A 65 -8.35 -13.58 12.11
CA THR A 65 -8.27 -13.09 13.49
C THR A 65 -6.81 -13.06 13.98
N GLN A 66 -6.02 -14.09 13.62
CA GLN A 66 -4.58 -14.10 13.89
C GLN A 66 -3.85 -12.94 13.21
N ALA A 67 -4.14 -12.66 11.94
CA ALA A 67 -3.57 -11.54 11.19
C ALA A 67 -3.92 -10.18 11.83
N GLY A 68 -5.18 -9.97 12.22
CA GLY A 68 -5.61 -8.76 12.89
C GLY A 68 -4.96 -8.57 14.27
N ARG A 69 -4.80 -9.64 15.04
CA ARG A 69 -4.06 -9.62 16.31
C ARG A 69 -2.59 -9.27 16.08
N ARG A 70 -1.95 -9.86 15.06
CA ARG A 70 -0.56 -9.56 14.70
C ARG A 70 -0.38 -8.10 14.30
N PHE A 71 -1.25 -7.57 13.45
CA PHE A 71 -1.26 -6.15 13.07
C PHE A 71 -1.35 -5.23 14.29
N ARG A 72 -2.31 -5.49 15.20
CA ARG A 72 -2.44 -4.73 16.46
C ARG A 72 -1.21 -4.90 17.37
N GLY A 73 -0.65 -6.09 17.43
CA GLY A 73 0.60 -6.38 18.15
C GLY A 73 1.75 -5.50 17.65
N TRP A 74 1.95 -5.44 16.32
CA TRP A 74 2.99 -4.60 15.72
C TRP A 74 2.80 -3.10 15.95
N LEU A 75 1.56 -2.64 16.08
CA LEU A 75 1.25 -1.25 16.50
C LEU A 75 1.63 -1.01 17.97
N VAL A 76 1.25 -1.92 18.88
CA VAL A 76 1.59 -1.82 20.32
C VAL A 76 3.10 -1.91 20.54
N GLU A 77 3.76 -2.80 19.81
CA GLU A 77 5.21 -2.94 19.80
C GLU A 77 5.89 -1.73 19.13
N GLY A 78 5.16 -0.89 18.39
CA GLY A 78 5.74 0.26 17.67
C GLY A 78 6.62 -0.14 16.48
N VAL A 79 6.46 -1.37 15.96
CA VAL A 79 7.03 -1.82 14.68
C VAL A 79 6.30 -1.11 13.52
N LEU A 80 4.99 -0.97 13.65
CA LEU A 80 4.16 -0.10 12.83
C LEU A 80 3.81 1.15 13.62
N ARG A 81 3.74 2.30 12.94
CA ARG A 81 3.27 3.57 13.49
C ARG A 81 2.25 4.19 12.55
N ALA A 82 1.14 4.67 13.12
CA ALA A 82 0.20 5.51 12.40
C ALA A 82 0.74 6.94 12.31
N ASP A 83 0.55 7.59 11.17
CA ASP A 83 0.88 9.01 11.03
C ASP A 83 -0.04 9.86 11.92
N GLU A 84 0.51 10.94 12.49
CA GLU A 84 -0.21 11.79 13.47
C GLU A 84 -1.40 12.54 12.83
N ARG A 85 -1.27 12.89 11.55
CA ARG A 85 -2.22 13.69 10.79
C ARG A 85 -2.68 12.94 9.54
N PRO A 86 -3.92 13.14 9.09
CA PRO A 86 -4.34 12.66 7.77
C PRO A 86 -3.45 13.25 6.68
N ALA A 87 -2.97 12.41 5.77
CA ALA A 87 -2.13 12.79 4.66
C ALA A 87 -2.58 12.09 3.36
N LEU A 88 -2.13 12.64 2.23
CA LEU A 88 -1.99 11.88 1.00
C LEU A 88 -0.57 11.30 0.95
N TYR A 89 -0.35 10.27 0.14
CA TYR A 89 0.99 9.73 -0.04
C TYR A 89 1.37 9.76 -1.51
N ALA A 90 2.32 10.63 -1.88
CA ALA A 90 2.89 10.63 -3.21
C ALA A 90 3.71 9.35 -3.39
N TYR A 91 3.56 8.68 -4.53
CA TYR A 91 4.23 7.42 -4.80
C TYR A 91 4.90 7.46 -6.16
N HIS A 92 6.19 7.09 -6.19
CA HIS A 92 6.94 6.85 -7.40
C HIS A 92 7.39 5.39 -7.46
N GLN A 93 7.18 4.75 -8.61
CA GLN A 93 7.77 3.47 -8.94
C GLN A 93 8.63 3.63 -10.20
N ARG A 94 9.93 3.36 -10.09
CA ARG A 94 10.87 3.40 -11.21
C ARG A 94 11.34 1.99 -11.53
N TYR A 95 11.11 1.54 -12.75
CA TYR A 95 11.40 0.17 -13.16
C TYR A 95 12.00 0.11 -14.57
N ARG A 96 12.76 -0.95 -14.83
CA ARG A 96 13.29 -1.25 -16.17
C ARG A 96 12.23 -2.01 -16.95
N VAL A 97 11.93 -1.58 -18.17
CA VAL A 97 10.97 -2.27 -19.04
C VAL A 97 11.57 -3.62 -19.45
N PRO A 98 10.88 -4.75 -19.18
CA PRO A 98 11.39 -6.09 -19.48
C PRO A 98 11.87 -6.21 -20.93
N GLY A 99 13.06 -6.80 -21.12
CA GLY A 99 13.65 -7.01 -22.45
C GLY A 99 14.24 -5.76 -23.11
N THR A 100 14.32 -4.61 -22.43
CA THR A 100 14.90 -3.37 -22.97
C THR A 100 15.85 -2.70 -21.96
N ASP A 101 16.64 -1.72 -22.38
CA ASP A 101 17.39 -0.83 -21.47
C ASP A 101 16.58 0.39 -21.00
N LYS A 102 15.31 0.49 -21.41
CA LYS A 102 14.45 1.63 -21.08
C LYS A 102 14.02 1.58 -19.63
N THR A 103 14.21 2.69 -18.91
CA THR A 103 13.66 2.89 -17.56
C THR A 103 12.44 3.80 -17.66
N LEU A 104 11.35 3.43 -16.98
CA LEU A 104 10.13 4.22 -16.86
C LEU A 104 9.85 4.55 -15.40
N GLN A 105 9.08 5.61 -15.17
CA GLN A 105 8.57 5.98 -13.86
C GLN A 105 7.04 6.09 -13.91
N LEU A 106 6.40 5.47 -12.94
CA LEU A 106 4.99 5.64 -12.62
C LEU A 106 4.91 6.59 -11.42
N THR A 107 4.13 7.65 -11.58
CA THR A 107 3.81 8.60 -10.51
C THR A 107 2.34 8.46 -10.16
N GLY A 108 2.03 8.42 -8.87
CA GLY A 108 0.68 8.29 -8.38
C GLY A 108 0.50 8.85 -6.97
N VAL A 109 -0.71 8.72 -6.46
CA VAL A 109 -1.08 9.12 -5.10
C VAL A 109 -1.87 8.00 -4.44
N ILE A 110 -1.54 7.71 -3.19
CA ILE A 110 -2.32 6.82 -2.33
C ILE A 110 -3.24 7.71 -1.49
N ALA A 111 -4.54 7.46 -1.58
CA ALA A 111 -5.58 8.21 -0.91
C ALA A 111 -6.75 7.29 -0.54
N ALA A 112 -7.58 7.72 0.43
CA ALA A 112 -8.87 7.09 0.64
C ALA A 112 -9.81 7.50 -0.49
N VAL A 113 -10.55 6.55 -1.07
CA VAL A 113 -11.51 6.82 -2.16
C VAL A 113 -12.92 6.58 -1.62
N ARG A 114 -13.84 7.52 -1.89
CA ARG A 114 -15.25 7.37 -1.53
C ARG A 114 -15.89 6.25 -2.35
N LEU A 115 -16.57 5.33 -1.67
CA LEU A 115 -17.37 4.31 -2.33
C LEU A 115 -18.48 4.97 -3.18
N ALA A 116 -18.65 4.48 -4.39
CA ALA A 116 -19.71 4.89 -5.31
C ALA A 116 -20.50 3.64 -5.72
N ARG A 117 -21.80 3.79 -5.97
CA ARG A 117 -22.57 2.70 -6.54
C ARG A 117 -22.12 2.43 -7.98
N TRP A 118 -22.31 1.19 -8.42
CA TRP A 118 -21.91 0.76 -9.75
C TRP A 118 -22.59 1.56 -10.88
N ASP A 119 -23.87 1.86 -10.71
CA ASP A 119 -24.70 2.60 -11.65
C ASP A 119 -24.34 4.08 -11.77
N GLU A 120 -23.54 4.63 -10.83
CA GLU A 120 -23.06 6.01 -10.90
C GLU A 120 -21.90 6.19 -11.91
N GLY A 121 -21.22 5.11 -12.31
CA GLY A 121 -20.11 5.18 -13.28
C GLY A 121 -18.91 6.03 -12.84
N ILE A 122 -18.78 6.33 -11.55
CA ILE A 122 -17.70 7.17 -10.99
C ILE A 122 -16.37 6.41 -10.93
N ILE A 123 -16.42 5.14 -10.51
CA ILE A 123 -15.27 4.24 -10.46
C ILE A 123 -15.53 3.16 -11.51
N LEU A 124 -14.67 3.10 -12.53
CA LEU A 124 -14.81 2.13 -13.60
C LEU A 124 -14.06 0.84 -13.24
N PRO A 125 -14.71 -0.34 -13.33
CA PRO A 125 -14.03 -1.62 -13.14
C PRO A 125 -13.11 -1.89 -14.33
N HIS A 126 -12.00 -2.61 -14.10
CA HIS A 126 -11.16 -3.09 -15.20
C HIS A 126 -11.54 -4.50 -15.66
N GLU A 127 -12.25 -5.31 -14.84
CA GLU A 127 -12.55 -6.73 -15.13
C GLU A 127 -13.64 -7.34 -14.20
N HIS A 128 -14.05 -8.58 -14.49
CA HIS A 128 -14.87 -9.40 -13.59
C HIS A 128 -14.08 -9.85 -12.35
N THR A 129 -14.30 -9.20 -11.21
CA THR A 129 -13.71 -9.63 -9.92
C THR A 129 -14.20 -11.01 -9.48
N PHE A 130 -13.29 -11.91 -9.09
CA PHE A 130 -13.64 -13.22 -8.57
C PHE A 130 -14.23 -13.15 -7.15
N ALA A 131 -15.22 -13.98 -6.85
CA ALA A 131 -15.89 -13.98 -5.54
C ALA A 131 -14.93 -14.34 -4.39
N LYS A 132 -14.02 -15.31 -4.61
CA LYS A 132 -13.11 -15.82 -3.59
C LYS A 132 -12.11 -14.76 -3.08
N PRO A 133 -11.34 -14.05 -3.94
CA PRO A 133 -10.47 -12.95 -3.48
C PRO A 133 -11.23 -11.83 -2.76
N LYS A 134 -12.45 -11.49 -3.19
CA LYS A 134 -13.25 -10.45 -2.52
C LYS A 134 -13.61 -10.83 -1.08
N GLU A 135 -14.13 -12.04 -0.88
CA GLU A 135 -14.49 -12.53 0.45
C GLU A 135 -13.25 -12.60 1.35
N ASP A 136 -12.15 -13.13 0.82
CA ASP A 136 -10.89 -13.26 1.54
C ASP A 136 -10.33 -11.90 2.01
N ARG A 137 -10.20 -10.93 1.09
CA ARG A 137 -9.73 -9.57 1.42
C ARG A 137 -10.69 -8.84 2.37
N LEU A 138 -12.00 -9.04 2.23
CA LEU A 138 -12.99 -8.45 3.14
C LEU A 138 -12.88 -9.02 4.56
N ARG A 139 -12.66 -10.33 4.71
CA ARG A 139 -12.43 -10.95 6.04
C ARG A 139 -11.16 -10.42 6.69
N LEU A 140 -10.08 -10.32 5.93
CA LEU A 140 -8.83 -9.76 6.42
C LEU A 140 -9.00 -8.30 6.86
N MET A 141 -9.66 -7.48 6.04
CA MET A 141 -9.95 -6.08 6.36
C MET A 141 -10.82 -5.93 7.60
N ARG A 142 -11.83 -6.79 7.79
CA ARG A 142 -12.68 -6.78 9.00
C ARG A 142 -11.90 -7.17 10.25
N ALA A 143 -11.04 -8.19 10.16
CA ALA A 143 -10.28 -8.66 11.33
C ALA A 143 -9.17 -7.68 11.75
N GLY A 144 -8.53 -7.02 10.77
CA GLY A 144 -7.47 -6.04 10.99
C GLY A 144 -7.94 -4.59 11.14
N GLU A 145 -9.17 -4.28 10.74
CA GLU A 145 -9.70 -2.90 10.62
C GLU A 145 -8.79 -1.99 9.77
N ALA A 146 -8.12 -2.57 8.78
CA ALA A 146 -7.17 -1.89 7.90
C ALA A 146 -7.17 -2.52 6.51
N ASN A 147 -6.76 -1.76 5.49
CA ASN A 147 -6.56 -2.28 4.14
C ASN A 147 -5.08 -2.62 3.91
N PHE A 148 -4.77 -3.89 3.67
CA PHE A 148 -3.41 -4.38 3.45
C PHE A 148 -3.05 -4.54 1.96
N SER A 149 -4.05 -4.60 1.07
CA SER A 149 -3.84 -4.78 -0.37
C SER A 149 -4.57 -3.66 -1.12
N GLN A 150 -3.86 -2.56 -1.38
CA GLN A 150 -4.42 -1.39 -2.06
C GLN A 150 -4.78 -1.71 -3.51
N VAL A 151 -5.87 -1.12 -3.99
CA VAL A 151 -6.28 -1.26 -5.40
C VAL A 151 -5.56 -0.19 -6.23
N TYR A 152 -4.93 -0.63 -7.31
CA TYR A 152 -4.33 0.25 -8.29
C TYR A 152 -5.39 0.76 -9.28
N ALA A 153 -5.41 2.08 -9.54
CA ALA A 153 -6.35 2.71 -10.44
C ALA A 153 -5.68 3.82 -11.26
N PHE A 154 -6.20 4.05 -12.46
CA PHE A 154 -5.86 5.21 -13.27
C PHE A 154 -6.91 6.30 -13.07
N TYR A 155 -6.48 7.55 -13.11
CA TYR A 155 -7.36 8.71 -13.08
C TYR A 155 -6.97 9.68 -14.21
N SER A 156 -7.91 10.52 -14.60
CA SER A 156 -7.68 11.57 -15.59
C SER A 156 -7.46 12.90 -14.88
N ASP A 157 -6.32 13.53 -15.13
CA ASP A 157 -6.02 14.89 -14.70
C ASP A 157 -5.44 15.69 -15.88
N PRO A 158 -6.29 16.11 -16.85
CA PRO A 158 -5.81 16.80 -18.04
C PRO A 158 -5.16 18.16 -17.74
N ALA A 159 -5.53 18.77 -16.62
CA ALA A 159 -4.98 20.04 -16.16
C ALA A 159 -3.68 19.85 -15.34
N ARG A 160 -3.27 18.60 -15.09
CA ARG A 160 -2.05 18.23 -14.35
C ARG A 160 -1.94 18.83 -12.94
N ARG A 161 -3.08 19.18 -12.33
CA ARG A 161 -3.09 19.85 -11.02
C ARG A 161 -2.54 18.96 -9.91
N ALA A 162 -2.93 17.69 -9.91
CA ALA A 162 -2.45 16.72 -8.93
C ALA A 162 -0.97 16.40 -9.19
N ASP A 163 -0.62 16.14 -10.46
CA ASP A 163 0.76 15.91 -10.89
C ASP A 163 1.71 17.03 -10.43
N GLU A 164 1.37 18.29 -10.73
CA GLU A 164 2.20 19.45 -10.39
C GLU A 164 2.32 19.63 -8.87
N ALA A 165 1.20 19.52 -8.15
CA ALA A 165 1.20 19.65 -6.69
C ALA A 165 2.06 18.58 -6.00
N LEU A 166 2.02 17.32 -6.48
CA LEU A 166 2.85 16.24 -5.95
C LEU A 166 4.32 16.37 -6.38
N ALA A 167 4.58 16.85 -7.60
CA ALA A 167 5.94 17.13 -8.08
C ALA A 167 6.64 18.18 -7.22
N GLU A 168 5.93 19.24 -6.80
CA GLU A 168 6.47 20.28 -5.90
C GLU A 168 6.95 19.70 -4.56
N VAL A 169 6.22 18.73 -3.99
CA VAL A 169 6.60 18.11 -2.71
C VAL A 169 7.76 17.13 -2.86
N THR A 170 7.79 16.39 -3.97
CA THR A 170 8.82 15.37 -4.21
C THR A 170 10.12 15.98 -4.73
N ALA A 171 10.07 17.18 -5.33
CA ALA A 171 11.25 17.90 -5.81
C ALA A 171 12.14 18.36 -4.65
N GLY A 172 13.36 17.80 -4.58
CA GLY A 172 14.38 18.22 -3.61
C GLY A 172 14.18 17.68 -2.19
N ARG A 173 13.18 16.83 -1.96
CA ARG A 173 12.95 16.14 -0.67
C ARG A 173 13.22 14.66 -0.79
N ALA A 174 14.03 14.12 0.12
CA ALA A 174 14.22 12.67 0.22
C ALA A 174 12.89 11.96 0.57
N PRO A 175 12.62 10.78 0.01
CA PRO A 175 11.40 10.02 0.34
C PRO A 175 11.37 9.61 1.81
N ASP A 176 10.17 9.60 2.39
CA ASP A 176 9.94 9.12 3.75
C ASP A 176 10.06 7.59 3.85
N VAL A 177 9.82 6.89 2.74
CA VAL A 177 10.07 5.46 2.59
C VAL A 177 10.66 5.20 1.20
N HIS A 178 11.77 4.49 1.14
CA HIS A 178 12.37 4.04 -0.12
C HIS A 178 12.83 2.59 -0.02
N THR A 179 12.48 1.76 -1.00
CA THR A 179 12.94 0.37 -1.11
C THR A 179 13.16 -0.03 -2.56
N LEU A 180 13.90 -1.11 -2.76
CA LEU A 180 13.87 -1.88 -4.00
C LEU A 180 13.00 -3.12 -3.79
N ASP A 181 12.27 -3.55 -4.83
CA ASP A 181 11.69 -4.90 -4.87
C ASP A 181 12.73 -5.93 -5.34
N ASP A 182 12.31 -7.19 -5.45
CA ASP A 182 13.21 -8.28 -5.84
C ASP A 182 13.56 -8.28 -7.33
N ASP A 183 12.77 -7.60 -8.15
CA ASP A 183 13.04 -7.35 -9.58
C ASP A 183 13.92 -6.10 -9.80
N GLY A 184 14.25 -5.38 -8.73
CA GLY A 184 15.07 -4.17 -8.75
C GLY A 184 14.33 -2.89 -9.12
N ALA A 185 13.00 -2.89 -9.15
CA ALA A 185 12.21 -1.67 -9.23
C ALA A 185 12.38 -0.87 -7.93
N SER A 186 12.50 0.45 -8.05
CA SER A 186 12.58 1.38 -6.93
C SER A 186 11.22 1.94 -6.60
N HIS A 187 10.86 1.87 -5.32
CA HIS A 187 9.62 2.36 -4.75
C HIS A 187 9.93 3.49 -3.79
N SER A 188 9.29 4.64 -3.96
CA SER A 188 9.46 5.81 -3.11
C SER A 188 8.12 6.36 -2.69
N VAL A 189 7.97 6.70 -1.41
CA VAL A 189 6.76 7.29 -0.83
C VAL A 189 7.12 8.56 -0.08
N TRP A 190 6.30 9.60 -0.25
CA TRP A 190 6.34 10.84 0.53
C TRP A 190 5.00 11.08 1.19
N VAL A 191 5.02 11.43 2.48
CA VAL A 191 3.85 11.92 3.21
C VAL A 191 3.59 13.36 2.77
N VAL A 192 2.33 13.64 2.39
CA VAL A 192 1.85 14.94 1.93
C VAL A 192 0.69 15.36 2.85
N ASP A 193 1.00 16.16 3.87
CA ASP A 193 0.04 16.65 4.87
C ASP A 193 -0.13 18.18 4.85
N ALA A 194 0.63 18.88 4.00
CA ALA A 194 0.53 20.31 3.76
C ALA A 194 -0.86 20.68 3.19
N PRO A 195 -1.71 21.44 3.91
CA PRO A 195 -3.10 21.68 3.51
C PRO A 195 -3.25 22.29 2.12
N GLU A 196 -2.33 23.16 1.71
CA GLU A 196 -2.29 23.81 0.41
C GLU A 196 -1.98 22.85 -0.74
N VAL A 197 -1.19 21.81 -0.49
CA VAL A 197 -0.92 20.76 -1.48
C VAL A 197 -2.09 19.80 -1.52
N VAL A 198 -2.55 19.33 -0.36
CA VAL A 198 -3.69 18.40 -0.26
C VAL A 198 -4.91 19.00 -0.96
N GLY A 199 -5.24 20.27 -0.71
CA GLY A 199 -6.37 20.97 -1.34
C GLY A 199 -6.29 21.15 -2.85
N ARG A 200 -5.11 20.97 -3.48
CA ARG A 200 -4.97 20.95 -4.94
C ARG A 200 -5.19 19.57 -5.55
N VAL A 201 -5.00 18.51 -4.77
CA VAL A 201 -5.12 17.11 -5.20
C VAL A 201 -6.51 16.55 -4.88
N VAL A 202 -7.07 16.90 -3.73
CA VAL A 202 -8.43 16.47 -3.35
C VAL A 202 -9.48 17.40 -3.96
N ASN A 203 -10.61 16.81 -4.34
CA ASN A 203 -11.78 17.51 -4.87
C ASN A 203 -12.72 17.97 -3.76
#